data_AF-A3ZUB1-F1
#
_entry.id   AF-A3ZUB1-F1
#
_cell.length_a   1.000
_cell.length_b   1.000
_cell.length_c   1.000
_cell.angle_alpha   90.00
_cell.angle_beta   90.00
_cell.angle_gamma   90.00
#
_symmetry.space_group_name_H-M   'P 1'
#
loop_
_entity.id
_entity.type
_entity.pdbx_description
1 polymer ?
#
loop_
_entity_poly.entity_id
_entity_poly.type
_entity_poly.pdbx_seq_one_letter_code
_entity_poly.pdbx_strand_id
1 'polypeptide(L)'
;MNGLLDSAQLQYWRKTVVEKKWMILVPVIVCGLLSIGFALVKTRLWSATQTLVVRDAAIGHLDQQGRFNTIDDMRTAQETIVQVARSTAVVKKALQDVGPIKTTQDFPSLDDIDTLRGRIGVAPPNGAEFGTTEVLILSVEGASRERAAELATALCDELQIALQRVRNGKAASVIAELERAVELAQDDLNVSTAKLETFERSVGSDLGELRSLNETSSADGKMQATHRQITDELRQAESHRDMLKELLKLLADSKDKPENLLAAPNQLLAAQPTLQRLKDGLVDAQLNKSTLLGRMSVNHPQVRAAIAAEKEVRENLLAELASAHIAVANEIRVNQALIDSLSRQETEVQAKLGGIAGMRAQYDNLASNVRDRLENLAAAQKQLGDAKANLLGAESTSLITRVDSPVVGTYPVGPGRTTLVLAGIVGGLAIGVGLLVLTSPGPVQLGRRLSDRLWGKRASDHPDGPAASVQPGGRRSVDPPAPAAQAAEKIQGGDRRTGRDRRAPSEAEAQPKDRRGAPPIVPPIVDGGSTTAPITDNTNAK
;
A
#
# COMPACT_ATOMS: atom_id res chain seq x y z
N MET A 1 -42.30 -68.09 29.42
CA MET A 1 -41.45 -68.21 28.21
C MET A 1 -40.84 -69.61 28.07
N ASN A 2 -41.47 -70.68 28.58
CA ASN A 2 -40.79 -71.98 28.71
C ASN A 2 -40.89 -72.87 27.45
N GLY A 3 -41.80 -72.57 26.51
CA GLY A 3 -42.01 -73.34 25.29
C GLY A 3 -41.01 -73.08 24.14
N LEU A 4 -40.08 -72.12 24.28
CA LEU A 4 -39.08 -71.81 23.24
C LEU A 4 -37.81 -72.67 23.34
N LEU A 5 -37.57 -73.30 24.50
CA LEU A 5 -36.38 -74.10 24.76
C LEU A 5 -36.52 -75.59 24.39
N ASP A 6 -37.74 -76.05 24.09
CA ASP A 6 -38.02 -77.46 23.76
C ASP A 6 -38.37 -77.66 22.27
N SER A 7 -37.82 -76.81 21.41
CA SER A 7 -37.86 -77.04 19.97
C SER A 7 -36.90 -78.17 19.60
N ALA A 8 -37.32 -79.05 18.68
CA ALA A 8 -36.49 -80.14 18.17
C ALA A 8 -35.15 -79.65 17.59
N GLN A 9 -35.11 -78.41 17.08
CA GLN A 9 -33.88 -77.74 16.64
C GLN A 9 -32.91 -77.50 17.81
N LEU A 10 -33.38 -77.07 18.99
CA LEU A 10 -32.51 -76.84 20.14
C LEU A 10 -31.93 -78.15 20.67
N GLN A 11 -32.73 -79.23 20.68
CA GLN A 11 -32.25 -80.57 21.05
C GLN A 11 -31.22 -81.11 20.03
N TYR A 12 -31.46 -80.90 18.73
CA TYR A 12 -30.50 -81.24 17.67
C TYR A 12 -29.17 -80.50 17.86
N TRP A 13 -29.20 -79.17 17.98
CA TRP A 13 -27.99 -78.37 18.21
C TRP A 13 -27.28 -78.77 19.50
N ARG A 14 -27.99 -79.02 20.61
CA ARG A 14 -27.39 -79.50 21.86
C ARG A 14 -26.66 -80.83 21.67
N LYS A 15 -27.26 -81.78 20.94
CA LYS A 15 -26.63 -83.07 20.62
C LYS A 15 -25.40 -82.89 19.72
N THR A 16 -25.52 -82.11 18.64
CA THR A 16 -24.41 -81.82 17.71
C THR A 16 -23.24 -81.12 18.40
N VAL A 17 -23.50 -80.15 19.28
CA VAL A 17 -22.47 -79.44 20.07
C VAL A 17 -21.77 -80.40 21.05
N VAL A 18 -22.49 -81.33 21.67
CA VAL A 18 -21.90 -82.30 22.62
C VAL A 18 -21.08 -83.38 21.90
N GLU A 19 -21.57 -83.91 20.77
CA GLU A 19 -20.87 -84.90 19.96
C GLU A 19 -19.60 -84.31 19.30
N LYS A 20 -19.72 -83.11 18.71
CA LYS A 20 -18.62 -82.42 18.04
C LYS A 20 -17.91 -81.39 18.93
N LYS A 21 -18.01 -81.49 20.27
CA LYS A 21 -17.38 -80.54 21.22
C LYS A 21 -15.90 -80.28 20.95
N TRP A 22 -15.17 -81.31 20.50
CA TRP A 22 -13.76 -81.19 20.10
C TRP A 22 -13.52 -80.25 18.91
N MET A 23 -14.46 -80.14 17.96
CA MET A 23 -14.34 -79.21 16.82
C MET A 23 -14.48 -77.74 17.23
N ILE A 24 -15.07 -77.46 18.40
CA ILE A 24 -15.13 -76.10 18.97
C ILE A 24 -13.92 -75.88 19.90
N LEU A 25 -13.62 -76.84 20.77
CA LEU A 25 -12.54 -76.74 21.76
C LEU A 25 -11.16 -76.65 21.12
N VAL A 26 -10.87 -77.40 20.04
CA VAL A 26 -9.54 -77.38 19.41
C VAL A 26 -9.21 -76.00 18.82
N PRO A 27 -10.05 -75.35 17.99
CA PRO A 27 -9.80 -73.97 17.55
C PRO A 27 -9.69 -72.95 18.69
N VAL A 28 -10.52 -73.06 19.73
CA VAL A 28 -10.42 -72.20 20.93
C VAL A 28 -9.06 -72.33 21.60
N ILE A 29 -8.59 -73.56 21.84
CA ILE A 29 -7.31 -73.84 22.49
C ILE A 29 -6.14 -73.39 21.60
N VAL A 30 -6.18 -73.69 20.30
CA VAL A 30 -5.12 -73.30 19.35
C VAL A 30 -5.03 -71.77 19.21
N CYS A 31 -6.14 -71.06 18.97
CA CYS A 31 -6.13 -69.60 18.89
C CYS A 31 -5.77 -68.93 20.22
N GLY A 32 -6.20 -69.52 21.35
CA GLY A 32 -5.80 -69.10 22.70
C GLY A 32 -4.29 -69.23 22.92
N LEU A 33 -3.70 -70.39 22.62
CA LEU A 33 -2.26 -70.63 22.75
C LEU A 33 -1.43 -69.73 21.81
N LEU A 34 -1.87 -69.57 20.55
CA LEU A 34 -1.23 -68.65 19.60
C LEU A 34 -1.29 -67.19 20.11
N SER A 35 -2.41 -66.78 20.70
CA SER A 35 -2.56 -65.43 21.27
C SER A 35 -1.77 -65.24 22.56
N ILE A 36 -1.59 -66.28 23.38
CA ILE A 36 -0.67 -66.27 24.53
C ILE A 36 0.78 -66.11 24.04
N GLY A 37 1.20 -66.93 23.06
CA GLY A 37 2.53 -66.83 22.46
C GLY A 37 2.81 -65.45 21.87
N PHE A 38 1.87 -64.92 21.08
CA PHE A 38 1.94 -63.57 20.53
C PHE A 38 1.99 -62.49 21.63
N ALA A 39 1.18 -62.61 22.69
CA ALA A 39 1.19 -61.66 23.81
C ALA A 39 2.49 -61.68 24.63
N LEU A 40 3.24 -62.79 24.61
CA LEU A 40 4.57 -62.89 25.21
C LEU A 40 5.66 -62.28 24.31
N VAL A 41 5.62 -62.54 23.00
CA VAL A 41 6.59 -62.03 22.01
C VAL A 41 6.41 -60.53 21.72
N LYS A 42 5.17 -60.02 21.74
CA LYS A 42 4.88 -58.62 21.47
C LYS A 42 5.58 -57.72 22.50
N THR A 43 6.49 -56.87 22.00
CA THR A 43 7.18 -55.86 22.80
C THR A 43 6.16 -54.90 23.42
N ARG A 44 6.35 -54.59 24.71
CA ARG A 44 5.56 -53.57 25.39
C ARG A 44 6.11 -52.21 24.96
N LEU A 45 5.25 -51.38 24.39
CA LEU A 45 5.57 -49.99 24.08
C LEU A 45 5.04 -49.11 25.21
N TRP A 46 5.77 -48.05 25.55
CA TRP A 46 5.41 -47.06 26.55
C TRP A 46 5.34 -45.69 25.88
N SER A 47 4.22 -44.98 26.02
CA SER A 47 4.09 -43.61 25.53
C SER A 47 4.55 -42.63 26.59
N ALA A 48 5.44 -41.73 26.21
CA ALA A 48 5.67 -40.46 26.89
C ALA A 48 4.94 -39.35 26.14
N THR A 49 4.26 -38.47 26.89
CA THR A 49 3.52 -37.32 26.36
C THR A 49 4.11 -36.03 26.89
N GLN A 50 4.43 -35.11 25.97
CA GLN A 50 4.91 -33.77 26.25
C GLN A 50 3.88 -32.75 25.76
N THR A 51 3.43 -31.88 26.66
CA THR A 51 2.55 -30.76 26.32
C THR A 51 3.39 -29.58 25.83
N LEU A 52 3.00 -29.03 24.67
CA LEU A 52 3.69 -27.98 23.94
C LEU A 52 2.71 -26.81 23.69
N VAL A 53 3.08 -25.59 24.10
CA VAL A 53 2.35 -24.38 23.71
C VAL A 53 3.02 -23.80 22.47
N VAL A 54 2.25 -23.68 21.40
CA VAL A 54 2.70 -23.09 20.13
C VAL A 54 2.56 -21.58 20.20
N ARG A 55 3.64 -20.85 19.90
CA ARG A 55 3.58 -19.38 19.78
C ARG A 55 3.44 -18.96 18.31
N ASP A 56 2.70 -17.88 18.11
CA ASP A 56 2.42 -17.22 16.83
C ASP A 56 3.66 -17.01 15.93
N ALA A 57 4.81 -16.69 16.54
CA ALA A 57 6.11 -16.56 15.88
C ALA A 57 6.56 -17.80 15.05
N ALA A 58 5.90 -18.96 15.20
CA ALA A 58 6.22 -20.21 14.50
C ALA A 58 6.04 -20.16 12.98
N ILE A 59 5.18 -19.29 12.44
CA ILE A 59 4.85 -19.28 11.00
C ILE A 59 5.78 -18.36 10.20
N GLY A 60 6.27 -17.28 10.83
CA GLY A 60 7.15 -16.30 10.21
C GLY A 60 6.45 -15.03 9.68
N HIS A 61 5.24 -14.71 10.13
CA HIS A 61 4.71 -13.35 9.96
C HIS A 61 5.53 -12.40 10.84
N LEU A 62 6.28 -11.50 10.18
CA LEU A 62 7.21 -10.59 10.84
C LEU A 62 6.49 -9.45 11.58
N ASP A 63 5.27 -9.11 11.16
CA ASP A 63 4.66 -7.79 11.40
C ASP A 63 3.96 -7.61 12.76
N GLN A 64 3.77 -8.68 13.54
CA GLN A 64 3.16 -8.60 14.87
C GLN A 64 3.61 -9.76 15.77
N GLN A 65 4.04 -9.43 17.00
CA GLN A 65 4.35 -10.42 18.03
C GLN A 65 3.15 -10.61 18.96
N GLY A 66 2.49 -11.77 18.91
CA GLY A 66 1.93 -12.35 20.13
C GLY A 66 0.65 -13.19 20.03
N ARG A 67 -0.09 -13.15 18.91
CA ARG A 67 -1.33 -13.92 18.73
C ARG A 67 -1.60 -14.19 17.26
N PHE A 68 -1.97 -15.43 16.95
CA PHE A 68 -2.42 -15.80 15.61
C PHE A 68 -3.59 -14.92 15.17
N ASN A 69 -3.45 -14.27 14.01
CA ASN A 69 -4.47 -13.39 13.45
C ASN A 69 -5.69 -14.19 12.95
N THR A 70 -5.47 -15.41 12.45
CA THR A 70 -6.53 -16.31 12.00
C THR A 70 -6.37 -17.73 12.53
N ILE A 71 -7.49 -18.48 12.50
CA ILE A 71 -7.53 -19.92 12.82
C ILE A 71 -6.69 -20.73 11.82
N ASP A 72 -6.68 -20.32 10.55
CA ASP A 72 -5.96 -21.00 9.48
C ASP A 72 -4.45 -20.82 9.58
N ASP A 73 -3.98 -19.66 10.07
CA ASP A 73 -2.58 -19.47 10.48
C ASP A 73 -2.21 -20.51 11.55
N MET A 74 -2.93 -20.53 12.67
CA MET A 74 -2.62 -21.47 13.76
C MET A 74 -2.68 -22.94 13.32
N ARG A 75 -3.63 -23.31 12.47
CA ARG A 75 -3.70 -24.64 11.84
C ARG A 75 -2.43 -24.92 11.02
N THR A 76 -2.01 -23.99 10.17
CA THR A 76 -0.80 -24.10 9.34
C THR A 76 0.47 -24.23 10.20
N ALA A 77 0.58 -23.51 11.32
CA ALA A 77 1.66 -23.69 12.29
C ALA A 77 1.69 -25.13 12.83
N GLN A 78 0.54 -25.63 13.27
CA GLN A 78 0.43 -26.94 13.90
C GLN A 78 0.70 -28.08 12.93
N GLU A 79 0.20 -27.98 11.69
CA GLU A 79 0.53 -28.92 10.61
C GLU A 79 2.03 -28.89 10.28
N THR A 80 2.65 -27.72 10.23
CA THR A 80 4.10 -27.57 10.06
C THR A 80 4.86 -28.27 11.20
N ILE A 81 4.42 -28.11 12.46
CA ILE A 81 5.02 -28.78 13.62
C ILE A 81 4.89 -30.30 13.50
N VAL A 82 3.72 -30.83 13.11
CA VAL A 82 3.49 -32.27 12.88
C VAL A 82 4.44 -32.81 11.80
N GLN A 83 4.61 -32.08 10.69
CA GLN A 83 5.51 -32.45 9.59
C GLN A 83 6.98 -32.43 10.02
N VAL A 84 7.43 -31.37 10.72
CA VAL A 84 8.82 -31.23 11.17
C VAL A 84 9.16 -32.26 12.26
N ALA A 85 8.25 -32.53 13.21
CA ALA A 85 8.44 -33.55 14.25
C ALA A 85 8.59 -34.97 13.68
N ARG A 86 7.97 -35.24 12.53
CA ARG A 86 8.08 -36.51 11.78
C ARG A 86 9.17 -36.49 10.70
N SER A 87 9.93 -35.41 10.56
CA SER A 87 10.97 -35.31 9.54
C SER A 87 12.16 -36.23 9.87
N THR A 88 12.69 -36.92 8.86
CA THR A 88 13.81 -37.86 8.99
C THR A 88 15.01 -37.24 9.71
N ALA A 89 15.28 -35.95 9.49
CA ALA A 89 16.40 -35.25 10.13
C ALA A 89 16.23 -35.09 11.65
N VAL A 90 15.04 -34.67 12.10
CA VAL A 90 14.71 -34.50 13.52
C VAL A 90 14.69 -35.86 14.23
N VAL A 91 14.01 -36.85 13.63
CA VAL A 91 13.92 -38.21 14.19
C VAL A 91 15.29 -38.89 14.26
N LYS A 92 16.13 -38.74 13.23
CA LYS A 92 17.50 -39.29 13.20
C LYS A 92 18.35 -38.75 14.35
N LYS A 93 18.34 -37.44 14.56
CA LYS A 93 19.13 -36.82 15.63
C LYS A 93 18.62 -37.17 17.02
N ALA A 94 17.31 -37.09 17.26
CA ALA A 94 16.72 -37.51 18.53
C ALA A 94 17.03 -39.00 18.86
N LEU A 95 17.14 -39.86 17.85
CA LEU A 95 17.67 -41.22 18.02
C LEU A 95 19.15 -41.23 18.38
N GLN A 96 20.00 -40.45 17.69
CA GLN A 96 21.44 -40.34 17.98
C GLN A 96 21.71 -39.86 19.42
N ASP A 97 20.95 -38.88 19.90
CA ASP A 97 21.10 -38.30 21.24
C ASP A 97 20.74 -39.29 22.36
N VAL A 98 19.72 -40.13 22.15
CA VAL A 98 19.28 -41.17 23.11
C VAL A 98 20.06 -42.49 22.95
N GLY A 99 20.75 -42.69 21.83
CA GLY A 99 21.52 -43.90 21.54
C GLY A 99 20.66 -45.16 21.32
N PRO A 100 21.25 -46.31 20.96
CA PRO A 100 20.51 -47.53 20.60
C PRO A 100 19.95 -48.30 21.80
N ILE A 101 18.99 -49.20 21.56
CA ILE A 101 18.47 -50.15 22.59
C ILE A 101 19.50 -51.27 22.87
N LYS A 102 20.28 -51.64 21.85
CA LYS A 102 21.34 -52.65 21.89
C LYS A 102 22.54 -52.10 21.13
N THR A 103 23.75 -52.31 21.62
CA THR A 103 24.98 -51.81 20.99
C THR A 103 25.10 -52.32 19.55
N THR A 104 24.81 -51.44 18.59
CA THR A 104 24.82 -51.69 17.14
C THR A 104 25.67 -50.59 16.49
N GLN A 105 26.57 -50.96 15.58
CA GLN A 105 27.54 -50.00 15.01
C GLN A 105 26.89 -48.98 14.06
N ASP A 106 25.87 -49.38 13.30
CA ASP A 106 25.23 -48.55 12.27
C ASP A 106 23.93 -47.84 12.74
N PHE A 107 23.85 -47.47 14.03
CA PHE A 107 22.65 -46.84 14.58
C PHE A 107 22.65 -45.29 14.44
N PRO A 108 21.52 -44.66 14.10
CA PRO A 108 20.25 -45.25 13.71
C PRO A 108 20.20 -45.65 12.22
N SER A 109 19.64 -46.82 11.95
CA SER A 109 19.34 -47.28 10.59
C SER A 109 18.11 -46.55 10.01
N LEU A 110 17.87 -46.69 8.71
CA LEU A 110 16.65 -46.17 8.08
C LEU A 110 15.38 -46.81 8.66
N ASP A 111 15.43 -48.10 9.02
CA ASP A 111 14.31 -48.82 9.65
C ASP A 111 14.03 -48.33 11.08
N ASP A 112 15.07 -47.99 11.86
CA ASP A 112 14.92 -47.36 13.18
C ASP A 112 14.20 -46.00 13.07
N ILE A 113 14.58 -45.19 12.07
CA ILE A 113 14.00 -43.87 11.83
C ILE A 113 12.54 -43.99 11.39
N ASP A 114 12.22 -44.86 10.42
CA ASP A 114 10.86 -45.05 9.95
C ASP A 114 9.95 -45.69 11.02
N THR A 115 10.49 -46.63 11.80
CA THR A 115 9.81 -47.22 12.96
C THR A 115 9.49 -46.19 14.03
N LEU A 116 10.43 -45.29 14.38
CA LEU A 116 10.16 -44.22 15.34
C LEU A 116 9.19 -43.17 14.76
N ARG A 117 9.33 -42.80 13.48
CA ARG A 117 8.42 -41.86 12.81
C ARG A 117 6.96 -42.33 12.86
N GLY A 118 6.71 -43.64 12.68
CA GLY A 118 5.38 -44.24 12.83
C GLY A 118 4.85 -44.25 14.28
N ARG A 119 5.71 -44.03 15.27
CA ARG A 119 5.41 -43.99 16.72
C ARG A 119 5.37 -42.58 17.30
N ILE A 120 5.55 -41.55 16.48
CA ILE A 120 5.42 -40.15 16.89
C ILE A 120 3.99 -39.68 16.59
N GLY A 121 3.21 -39.43 17.63
CA GLY A 121 1.94 -38.72 17.58
C GLY A 121 2.13 -37.24 17.85
N VAL A 122 1.45 -36.38 17.11
CA VAL A 122 1.27 -34.96 17.47
C VAL A 122 -0.20 -34.66 17.21
N ALA A 123 -0.92 -34.26 18.24
CA ALA A 123 -2.37 -34.04 18.18
C ALA A 123 -2.81 -32.91 19.12
N PRO A 124 -3.93 -32.21 18.83
CA PRO A 124 -4.54 -31.28 19.77
C PRO A 124 -5.07 -32.01 21.02
N PRO A 125 -5.18 -31.32 22.17
CA PRO A 125 -5.77 -31.89 23.37
C PRO A 125 -7.22 -32.34 23.11
N ASN A 126 -7.61 -33.44 23.76
CA ASN A 126 -8.98 -33.98 23.75
C ASN A 126 -9.58 -34.29 22.35
N GLY A 127 -8.75 -34.42 21.31
CA GLY A 127 -9.23 -34.67 19.94
C GLY A 127 -9.88 -33.47 19.27
N ALA A 128 -9.57 -32.25 19.72
CA ALA A 128 -9.96 -31.02 19.04
C ALA A 128 -9.33 -30.92 17.63
N GLU A 129 -9.81 -30.02 16.79
CA GLU A 129 -9.25 -29.78 15.46
C GLU A 129 -8.00 -28.90 15.51
N PHE A 130 -7.08 -29.07 14.55
CA PHE A 130 -5.96 -28.13 14.39
C PHE A 130 -6.50 -26.73 14.09
N GLY A 131 -5.92 -25.73 14.77
CA GLY A 131 -6.38 -24.34 14.72
C GLY A 131 -7.41 -23.94 15.79
N THR A 132 -7.90 -24.85 16.65
CA THR A 132 -8.86 -24.47 17.73
C THR A 132 -8.20 -24.12 19.07
N THR A 133 -6.99 -24.62 19.34
CA THR A 133 -6.27 -24.40 20.61
C THR A 133 -4.78 -24.21 20.36
N GLU A 134 -4.12 -23.31 21.10
CA GLU A 134 -2.66 -23.07 20.99
C GLU A 134 -1.78 -24.22 21.52
N VAL A 135 -2.39 -25.24 22.15
CA VAL A 135 -1.71 -26.36 22.79
C VAL A 135 -1.68 -27.58 21.87
N LEU A 136 -0.52 -28.23 21.77
CA LEU A 136 -0.33 -29.54 21.15
C LEU A 136 0.20 -30.54 22.18
N ILE A 137 -0.17 -31.81 22.01
CA ILE A 137 0.42 -32.94 22.74
C ILE A 137 1.27 -33.72 21.76
N LEU A 138 2.58 -33.78 22.03
CA LEU A 138 3.52 -34.65 21.34
C LEU A 138 3.64 -35.95 22.13
N SER A 139 3.42 -37.09 21.48
CA SER A 139 3.55 -38.42 22.07
C SER A 139 4.59 -39.26 21.33
N VAL A 140 5.40 -40.01 22.07
CA VAL A 140 6.45 -40.87 21.52
C VAL A 140 6.44 -42.23 22.20
N GLU A 141 6.38 -43.31 21.43
CA GLU A 141 6.39 -44.68 21.96
C GLU A 141 7.80 -45.31 22.01
N GLY A 142 8.30 -45.56 23.23
CA GLY A 142 9.58 -46.22 23.51
C GLY A 142 9.42 -47.66 24.02
N ALA A 143 10.53 -48.43 24.04
CA ALA A 143 10.54 -49.80 24.55
C ALA A 143 10.59 -49.90 26.09
N SER A 144 11.06 -48.85 26.78
CA SER A 144 11.03 -48.69 28.23
C SER A 144 10.46 -47.31 28.58
N ARG A 145 10.09 -47.12 29.86
CA ARG A 145 9.56 -45.83 30.35
C ARG A 145 10.60 -44.72 30.26
N GLU A 146 11.82 -44.97 30.75
CA GLU A 146 12.94 -44.03 30.69
C GLU A 146 13.22 -43.61 29.25
N ARG A 147 13.42 -44.58 28.35
CA ARG A 147 13.71 -44.32 26.93
C ARG A 147 12.58 -43.56 26.22
N ALA A 148 11.32 -43.79 26.59
CA ALA A 148 10.21 -43.01 26.04
C ALA A 148 10.29 -41.53 26.47
N ALA A 149 10.62 -41.24 27.73
CA ALA A 149 10.82 -39.89 28.24
C ALA A 149 12.04 -39.20 27.62
N GLU A 150 13.16 -39.92 27.50
CA GLU A 150 14.39 -39.45 26.84
C GLU A 150 14.13 -39.11 25.37
N LEU A 151 13.46 -39.99 24.62
CA LEU A 151 13.07 -39.75 23.22
C LEU A 151 12.11 -38.57 23.09
N ALA A 152 11.13 -38.41 24.00
CA ALA A 152 10.24 -37.25 23.99
C ALA A 152 11.00 -35.94 24.25
N THR A 153 11.98 -35.95 25.17
CA THR A 153 12.84 -34.80 25.46
C THR A 153 13.67 -34.42 24.24
N ALA A 154 14.48 -35.35 23.74
CA ALA A 154 15.37 -35.14 22.61
C ALA A 154 14.61 -34.75 21.33
N LEU A 155 13.43 -35.36 21.09
CA LEU A 155 12.58 -34.98 19.96
C LEU A 155 12.05 -33.55 20.09
N CYS A 156 11.73 -33.08 21.30
CA CYS A 156 11.33 -31.69 21.53
C CYS A 156 12.49 -30.69 21.39
N ASP A 157 13.71 -31.06 21.81
CA ASP A 157 14.91 -30.25 21.59
C ASP A 157 15.22 -30.09 20.09
N GLU A 158 15.29 -31.18 19.32
CA GLU A 158 15.56 -31.12 17.89
C GLU A 158 14.40 -30.56 17.05
N LEU A 159 13.15 -30.75 17.49
CA LEU A 159 11.99 -30.06 16.90
C LEU A 159 12.11 -28.54 17.05
N GLN A 160 12.50 -28.06 18.23
CA GLN A 160 12.72 -26.62 18.48
C GLN A 160 13.82 -26.06 17.58
N ILE A 161 14.96 -26.76 17.47
CA ILE A 161 16.08 -26.39 16.59
C ILE A 161 15.66 -26.42 15.10
N ALA A 162 14.89 -27.41 14.68
CA ALA A 162 14.43 -27.53 13.30
C ALA A 162 13.42 -26.43 12.92
N LEU A 163 12.49 -26.08 13.81
CA LEU A 163 11.54 -24.98 13.60
C LEU A 163 12.25 -23.62 13.57
N GLN A 164 13.25 -23.40 14.44
CA GLN A 164 14.12 -22.22 14.36
C GLN A 164 14.82 -22.13 13.00
N ARG A 165 15.35 -23.25 12.48
CA ARG A 165 15.97 -23.29 11.14
C ARG A 165 14.98 -22.97 10.01
N VAL A 166 13.76 -23.50 10.07
CA VAL A 166 12.70 -23.20 9.09
C VAL A 166 12.32 -21.72 9.13
N ARG A 167 12.09 -21.15 10.33
CA ARG A 167 11.79 -19.73 10.50
C ARG A 167 12.92 -18.85 9.99
N ASN A 168 14.16 -19.09 10.42
CA ASN A 168 15.31 -18.28 10.04
C ASN A 168 15.58 -18.37 8.53
N GLY A 169 15.35 -19.54 7.91
CA GLY A 169 15.40 -19.70 6.45
C GLY A 169 14.32 -18.90 5.70
N LYS A 170 13.06 -18.92 6.18
CA LYS A 170 11.99 -18.06 5.64
C LYS A 170 12.32 -16.58 5.79
N ALA A 171 12.74 -16.14 6.98
CA ALA A 171 13.09 -14.75 7.26
C ALA A 171 14.26 -14.27 6.41
N ALA A 172 15.30 -15.09 6.21
CA ALA A 172 16.40 -14.79 5.30
C ALA A 172 15.94 -14.66 3.84
N SER A 173 14.99 -15.49 3.39
CA SER A 173 14.40 -15.38 2.06
C SER A 173 13.61 -14.08 1.88
N VAL A 174 12.81 -13.67 2.87
CA VAL A 174 12.05 -12.41 2.84
C VAL A 174 13.01 -11.21 2.89
N ILE A 175 14.06 -11.25 3.71
CA ILE A 175 15.09 -10.20 3.75
C ILE A 175 15.78 -10.08 2.39
N ALA A 176 16.17 -11.18 1.75
CA ALA A 176 16.80 -11.16 0.42
C ALA A 176 15.86 -10.62 -0.68
N GLU A 177 14.55 -10.87 -0.57
CA GLU A 177 13.55 -10.29 -1.46
C GLU A 177 13.39 -8.77 -1.24
N LEU A 178 13.33 -8.33 0.02
CA LEU A 178 13.27 -6.90 0.38
C LEU A 178 14.55 -6.14 0.02
N GLU A 179 15.74 -6.77 0.15
CA GLU A 179 17.00 -6.18 -0.32
C GLU A 179 16.99 -5.95 -1.83
N ARG A 180 16.49 -6.91 -2.61
CA ARG A 180 16.32 -6.76 -4.06
C ARG A 180 15.24 -5.72 -4.41
N ALA A 181 14.21 -5.57 -3.59
CA ALA A 181 13.20 -4.53 -3.77
C ALA A 181 13.77 -3.11 -3.50
N VAL A 182 14.64 -2.97 -2.49
CA VAL A 182 15.38 -1.71 -2.22
C VAL A 182 16.35 -1.39 -3.36
N GLU A 183 17.09 -2.36 -3.88
CA GLU A 183 17.97 -2.22 -5.04
C GLU A 183 17.20 -1.71 -6.27
N LEU A 184 16.08 -2.37 -6.61
CA LEU A 184 15.22 -1.97 -7.73
C LEU A 184 14.61 -0.57 -7.54
N ALA A 185 14.16 -0.23 -6.33
CA ALA A 185 13.62 1.10 -6.03
C ALA A 185 14.70 2.20 -6.13
N GLN A 186 15.94 1.89 -5.73
CA GLN A 186 17.07 2.80 -5.87
C GLN A 186 17.42 3.03 -7.34
N ASP A 187 17.42 1.99 -8.17
CA ASP A 187 17.67 2.11 -9.61
C ASP A 187 16.57 2.91 -10.32
N ASP A 188 15.29 2.67 -9.99
CA ASP A 188 14.17 3.47 -10.50
C ASP A 188 14.28 4.96 -10.12
N LEU A 189 14.72 5.25 -8.88
CA LEU A 189 14.99 6.61 -8.43
C LEU A 189 16.18 7.22 -9.20
N ASN A 190 17.27 6.48 -9.39
CA ASN A 190 18.44 6.92 -10.16
C ASN A 190 18.05 7.27 -11.62
N VAL A 191 17.29 6.39 -12.28
CA VAL A 191 16.79 6.60 -13.65
C VAL A 191 15.86 7.81 -13.75
N SER A 192 14.97 8.00 -12.76
CA SER A 192 14.04 9.13 -12.73
C SER A 192 14.77 10.45 -12.48
N THR A 193 15.78 10.43 -11.60
CA THR A 193 16.65 11.58 -11.30
C THR A 193 17.49 11.97 -12.52
N ALA A 194 18.10 11.01 -13.21
CA ALA A 194 18.87 11.26 -14.44
C ALA A 194 18.00 11.86 -15.57
N LYS A 195 16.73 11.46 -15.68
CA LYS A 195 15.76 12.09 -16.60
C LYS A 195 15.46 13.53 -16.21
N LEU A 196 15.21 13.80 -14.93
CA LEU A 196 15.00 15.16 -14.42
C LEU A 196 16.25 16.03 -14.68
N GLU A 197 17.45 15.59 -14.31
CA GLU A 197 18.69 16.33 -14.59
C GLU A 197 18.90 16.60 -16.08
N THR A 198 18.60 15.63 -16.95
CA THR A 198 18.74 15.82 -18.41
C THR A 198 17.77 16.87 -18.92
N PHE A 199 16.54 16.87 -18.40
CA PHE A 199 15.55 17.91 -18.69
C PHE A 199 16.01 19.28 -18.16
N GLU A 200 16.46 19.37 -16.90
CA GLU A 200 16.97 20.62 -16.32
C GLU A 200 18.16 21.21 -17.09
N ARG A 201 19.11 20.36 -17.53
CA ARG A 201 20.22 20.76 -18.42
C ARG A 201 19.73 21.29 -19.76
N SER A 202 18.61 20.78 -20.29
CA SER A 202 18.02 21.25 -21.55
C SER A 202 17.30 22.61 -21.42
N VAL A 203 16.79 22.95 -20.23
CA VAL A 203 16.20 24.27 -19.93
C VAL A 203 17.27 25.34 -19.71
N GLY A 204 18.43 24.97 -19.14
CA GLY A 204 19.58 25.86 -19.04
C GLY A 204 19.36 27.05 -18.12
N SER A 205 19.55 28.28 -18.63
CA SER A 205 19.43 29.52 -17.84
C SER A 205 18.05 29.74 -17.24
N ASP A 206 17.02 29.23 -17.91
CA ASP A 206 15.62 29.54 -17.59
C ASP A 206 15.06 28.61 -16.50
N LEU A 207 15.87 27.67 -16.01
CA LEU A 207 15.52 26.71 -14.95
C LEU A 207 15.09 27.40 -13.65
N GLY A 208 15.66 28.58 -13.35
CA GLY A 208 15.26 29.36 -12.17
C GLY A 208 13.80 29.83 -12.23
N GLU A 209 13.38 30.33 -13.39
CA GLU A 209 12.00 30.78 -13.63
C GLU A 209 11.03 29.59 -13.71
N LEU A 210 11.46 28.49 -14.34
CA LEU A 210 10.71 27.23 -14.38
C LEU A 210 10.44 26.67 -12.97
N ARG A 211 11.46 26.68 -12.09
CA ARG A 211 11.33 26.25 -10.69
C ARG A 211 10.44 27.18 -9.87
N SER A 212 10.59 28.51 -9.99
CA SER A 212 9.71 29.45 -9.29
C SER A 212 8.25 29.36 -9.74
N LEU A 213 8.00 29.08 -11.03
CA LEU A 213 6.64 28.80 -11.51
C LEU A 213 6.05 27.50 -10.98
N ASN A 214 6.89 26.56 -10.52
CA ASN A 214 6.45 25.26 -10.00
C ASN A 214 6.22 25.26 -8.49
N GLU A 215 6.95 26.10 -7.74
CA GLU A 215 6.76 26.26 -6.30
C GLU A 215 5.53 27.13 -6.02
N THR A 216 4.42 26.49 -5.66
CA THR A 216 3.05 27.04 -5.53
C THR A 216 2.88 28.24 -4.56
N SER A 217 3.94 28.74 -3.95
CA SER A 217 3.88 29.62 -2.78
C SER A 217 4.87 30.81 -2.78
N SER A 218 5.69 31.00 -3.82
CA SER A 218 6.81 31.96 -3.74
C SER A 218 7.02 32.81 -4.99
N ALA A 219 6.61 34.09 -4.84
CA ALA A 219 7.04 35.27 -5.60
C ALA A 219 6.82 35.30 -7.13
N ASP A 220 6.54 36.49 -7.64
CA ASP A 220 6.59 36.75 -9.07
C ASP A 220 8.01 36.48 -9.58
N GLY A 221 8.12 35.56 -10.55
CA GLY A 221 9.41 35.21 -11.16
C GLY A 221 10.09 36.43 -11.79
N LYS A 222 11.41 36.35 -11.94
CA LYS A 222 12.23 37.47 -12.44
C LYS A 222 11.75 37.94 -13.81
N MET A 223 11.33 37.01 -14.69
CA MET A 223 10.79 37.38 -16.00
C MET A 223 9.44 38.11 -15.88
N GLN A 224 8.54 37.69 -14.98
CA GLN A 224 7.29 38.41 -14.74
C GLN A 224 7.52 39.82 -14.18
N ALA A 225 8.47 39.98 -13.27
CA ALA A 225 8.86 41.30 -12.76
C ALA A 225 9.39 42.20 -13.90
N THR A 226 10.26 41.69 -14.78
CA THR A 226 10.72 42.45 -15.95
C THR A 226 9.62 42.75 -16.95
N HIS A 227 8.67 41.84 -17.18
CA HIS A 227 7.53 42.08 -18.07
C HIS A 227 6.66 43.24 -17.57
N ARG A 228 6.34 43.28 -16.27
CA ARG A 228 5.60 44.38 -15.65
C ARG A 228 6.35 45.70 -15.75
N GLN A 229 7.65 45.71 -15.44
CA GLN A 229 8.48 46.91 -15.58
C GLN A 229 8.46 47.46 -17.02
N ILE A 230 8.68 46.60 -18.03
CA ILE A 230 8.63 47.01 -19.45
C ILE A 230 7.23 47.52 -19.82
N THR A 231 6.17 46.89 -19.33
CA THR A 231 4.77 47.33 -19.56
C THR A 231 4.50 48.71 -18.98
N ASP A 232 4.98 48.98 -17.75
CA ASP A 232 4.83 50.28 -17.10
C ASP A 232 5.67 51.38 -17.79
N GLU A 233 6.91 51.07 -18.20
CA GLU A 233 7.76 51.98 -18.98
C GLU A 233 7.16 52.29 -20.36
N LEU A 234 6.60 51.28 -21.05
CA LEU A 234 5.94 51.43 -22.35
C LEU A 234 4.71 52.35 -22.22
N ARG A 235 3.87 52.13 -21.21
CA ARG A 235 2.70 52.97 -20.93
C ARG A 235 3.09 54.43 -20.63
N GLN A 236 4.19 54.65 -19.91
CA GLN A 236 4.71 55.99 -19.66
C GLN A 236 5.23 56.65 -20.94
N ALA A 237 5.97 55.92 -21.77
CA ALA A 237 6.47 56.41 -23.05
C ALA A 237 5.34 56.79 -24.01
N GLU A 238 4.31 55.96 -24.15
CA GLU A 238 3.11 56.23 -24.95
C GLU A 238 2.36 57.48 -24.48
N SER A 239 2.12 57.61 -23.17
CA SER A 239 1.48 58.79 -22.58
C SER A 239 2.27 60.07 -22.88
N HIS A 240 3.60 60.00 -22.80
CA HIS A 240 4.47 61.14 -23.14
C HIS A 240 4.46 61.45 -24.64
N ARG A 241 4.49 60.45 -25.52
CA ARG A 241 4.35 60.63 -26.98
C ARG A 241 3.05 61.34 -27.34
N ASP A 242 1.94 60.94 -26.72
CA ASP A 242 0.63 61.48 -27.07
C ASP A 242 0.44 62.90 -26.52
N MET A 243 1.03 63.23 -25.35
CA MET A 243 1.23 64.62 -24.90
C MET A 243 2.02 65.45 -25.92
N LEU A 244 3.15 64.93 -26.42
CA LEU A 244 3.99 65.62 -27.42
C LEU A 244 3.24 65.84 -28.75
N LYS A 245 2.37 64.90 -29.17
CA LYS A 245 1.54 65.06 -30.38
C LYS A 245 0.52 66.19 -30.23
N GLU A 246 -0.17 66.29 -29.10
CA GLU A 246 -1.11 67.41 -28.86
C GLU A 246 -0.36 68.75 -28.73
N LEU A 247 0.84 68.76 -28.13
CA LEU A 247 1.71 69.94 -28.17
C LEU A 247 2.11 70.31 -29.60
N LEU A 248 2.55 69.35 -30.44
CA LEU A 248 2.93 69.61 -31.84
C LEU A 248 1.77 70.22 -32.64
N LYS A 249 0.55 69.69 -32.46
CA LYS A 249 -0.67 70.19 -33.07
C LYS A 249 -1.00 71.61 -32.61
N LEU A 250 -0.95 71.87 -31.31
CA LEU A 250 -1.11 73.22 -30.75
C LEU A 250 -0.07 74.22 -31.32
N LEU A 251 1.19 73.81 -31.47
CA LEU A 251 2.24 74.64 -32.06
C LEU A 251 1.98 74.93 -33.55
N ALA A 252 1.48 73.95 -34.30
CA ALA A 252 1.06 74.14 -35.69
C ALA A 252 -0.12 75.12 -35.78
N ASP A 253 -1.17 74.93 -34.99
CA ASP A 253 -2.35 75.83 -34.94
C ASP A 253 -1.98 77.25 -34.48
N SER A 254 -0.95 77.38 -33.62
CA SER A 254 -0.47 78.67 -33.11
C SER A 254 0.38 79.45 -34.13
N LYS A 255 0.91 78.79 -35.16
CA LYS A 255 1.69 79.42 -36.23
C LYS A 255 0.84 80.40 -37.05
N ASP A 256 -0.40 80.03 -37.34
CA ASP A 256 -1.35 80.87 -38.08
C ASP A 256 -2.09 81.85 -37.16
N LYS A 257 -2.26 81.49 -35.88
CA LYS A 257 -2.96 82.29 -34.87
C LYS A 257 -2.20 82.28 -33.53
N PRO A 258 -1.26 83.22 -33.30
CA PRO A 258 -0.47 83.28 -32.07
C PRO A 258 -1.31 83.36 -30.79
N GLU A 259 -2.54 83.87 -30.89
CA GLU A 259 -3.47 84.01 -29.77
C GLU A 259 -4.01 82.66 -29.27
N ASN A 260 -3.98 81.60 -30.09
CA ASN A 260 -4.29 80.23 -29.65
C ASN A 260 -3.30 79.75 -28.56
N LEU A 261 -2.05 80.21 -28.61
CA LEU A 261 -1.03 79.86 -27.61
C LEU A 261 -1.35 80.47 -26.23
N LEU A 262 -2.09 81.58 -26.17
CA LEU A 262 -2.52 82.20 -24.91
C LEU A 262 -3.48 81.28 -24.14
N ALA A 263 -4.34 80.55 -24.86
CA ALA A 263 -5.29 79.58 -24.32
C ALA A 263 -4.67 78.19 -24.00
N ALA A 264 -3.38 77.99 -24.31
CA ALA A 264 -2.71 76.71 -24.10
C ALA A 264 -2.57 76.34 -22.61
N PRO A 265 -2.94 75.11 -22.20
CA PRO A 265 -2.66 74.59 -20.87
C PRO A 265 -1.17 74.65 -20.53
N ASN A 266 -0.84 75.18 -19.35
CA ASN A 266 0.56 75.29 -18.89
C ASN A 266 1.28 73.92 -18.82
N GLN A 267 0.54 72.82 -18.69
CA GLN A 267 1.10 71.46 -18.73
C GLN A 267 1.75 71.11 -20.08
N LEU A 268 1.18 71.57 -21.21
CA LEU A 268 1.78 71.35 -22.54
C LEU A 268 3.01 72.25 -22.74
N LEU A 269 2.98 73.47 -22.19
CA LEU A 269 4.10 74.43 -22.29
C LEU A 269 5.25 74.12 -21.32
N ALA A 270 5.04 73.28 -20.30
CA ALA A 270 6.06 72.90 -19.33
C ALA A 270 7.28 72.19 -19.98
N ALA A 271 7.08 71.54 -21.13
CA ALA A 271 8.16 70.95 -21.93
C ALA A 271 9.01 72.00 -22.66
N GLN A 272 8.52 73.24 -22.83
CA GLN A 272 9.14 74.29 -23.65
C GLN A 272 9.16 75.63 -22.88
N PRO A 273 10.09 75.80 -21.91
CA PRO A 273 10.11 76.95 -21.01
C PRO A 273 10.39 78.29 -21.70
N THR A 274 10.99 78.29 -22.90
CA THR A 274 11.17 79.50 -23.73
C THR A 274 9.83 80.00 -24.25
N LEU A 275 9.00 79.11 -24.81
CA LEU A 275 7.63 79.43 -25.24
C LEU A 275 6.75 79.89 -24.08
N GLN A 276 6.89 79.28 -22.90
CA GLN A 276 6.15 79.75 -21.72
C GLN A 276 6.52 81.21 -21.38
N ARG A 277 7.81 81.54 -21.31
CA ARG A 277 8.28 82.92 -21.06
C ARG A 277 7.82 83.91 -22.13
N LEU A 278 7.80 83.50 -23.40
CA LEU A 278 7.32 84.34 -24.50
C LEU A 278 5.79 84.50 -24.48
N LYS A 279 5.02 83.50 -24.03
CA LYS A 279 3.59 83.63 -23.75
C LYS A 279 3.34 84.68 -22.67
N ASP A 280 4.01 84.53 -21.54
CA ASP A 280 3.84 85.43 -20.39
C ASP A 280 4.27 86.87 -20.75
N GLY A 281 5.41 87.03 -21.44
CA GLY A 281 5.87 88.33 -21.95
C GLY A 281 4.95 88.96 -23.01
N LEU A 282 4.25 88.16 -23.83
CA LEU A 282 3.24 88.66 -24.76
C LEU A 282 1.99 89.15 -24.01
N VAL A 283 1.54 88.43 -22.97
CA VAL A 283 0.45 88.86 -22.10
C VAL A 283 0.79 90.18 -21.42
N ASP A 284 2.00 90.31 -20.84
CA ASP A 284 2.46 91.54 -20.21
C ASP A 284 2.54 92.72 -21.20
N ALA A 285 3.03 92.49 -22.43
CA ALA A 285 3.06 93.50 -23.48
C ALA A 285 1.64 93.94 -23.90
N GLN A 286 0.70 93.01 -24.02
CA GLN A 286 -0.71 93.28 -24.33
C GLN A 286 -1.43 94.04 -23.21
N LEU A 287 -1.19 93.66 -21.95
CA LEU A 287 -1.74 94.36 -20.77
C LEU A 287 -1.20 95.78 -20.66
N ASN A 288 0.10 95.98 -20.87
CA ASN A 288 0.75 97.30 -20.87
C ASN A 288 0.18 98.19 -21.99
N LYS A 289 0.13 97.69 -23.24
CA LYS A 289 -0.48 98.38 -24.39
C LYS A 289 -1.93 98.76 -24.12
N SER A 290 -2.74 97.84 -23.58
CA SER A 290 -4.16 98.09 -23.27
C SER A 290 -4.32 99.15 -22.18
N THR A 291 -3.47 99.11 -21.15
CA THR A 291 -3.44 100.12 -20.06
C THR A 291 -3.07 101.50 -20.58
N LEU A 292 -2.10 101.59 -21.50
CA LEU A 292 -1.70 102.86 -22.13
C LEU A 292 -2.79 103.39 -23.09
N LEU A 293 -3.39 102.54 -23.91
CA LEU A 293 -4.51 102.93 -24.80
C LEU A 293 -5.75 103.40 -24.05
N GLY A 294 -6.01 102.88 -22.85
CA GLY A 294 -7.09 103.36 -21.97
C GLY A 294 -6.83 104.74 -21.35
N ARG A 295 -5.60 105.28 -21.44
CA ARG A 295 -5.18 106.55 -20.81
C ARG A 295 -4.64 107.58 -21.80
N MET A 296 -4.23 107.17 -22.98
CA MET A 296 -3.46 107.98 -23.94
C MET A 296 -3.95 107.73 -25.37
N SER A 297 -3.83 108.74 -26.24
CA SER A 297 -4.18 108.58 -27.65
C SER A 297 -3.20 107.66 -28.37
N VAL A 298 -3.67 107.01 -29.45
CA VAL A 298 -2.90 106.04 -30.27
C VAL A 298 -1.56 106.61 -30.77
N ASN A 299 -1.49 107.93 -30.99
CA ASN A 299 -0.31 108.62 -31.49
C ASN A 299 0.73 108.97 -30.41
N HIS A 300 0.43 108.78 -29.12
CA HIS A 300 1.34 109.09 -28.03
C HIS A 300 2.62 108.22 -28.10
N PRO A 301 3.83 108.78 -27.88
CA PRO A 301 5.09 108.04 -28.06
C PRO A 301 5.18 106.76 -27.22
N GLN A 302 4.63 106.75 -26.00
CA GLN A 302 4.60 105.55 -25.15
C GLN A 302 3.66 104.45 -25.71
N VAL A 303 2.53 104.83 -26.31
CA VAL A 303 1.63 103.86 -26.97
C VAL A 303 2.30 103.27 -28.20
N ARG A 304 2.98 104.09 -29.01
CA ARG A 304 3.78 103.61 -30.15
C ARG A 304 4.90 102.66 -29.72
N ALA A 305 5.59 102.97 -28.62
CA ALA A 305 6.62 102.09 -28.05
C ALA A 305 6.04 100.75 -27.57
N ALA A 306 4.89 100.77 -26.89
CA ALA A 306 4.21 99.54 -26.46
C ALA A 306 3.70 98.68 -27.63
N ILE A 307 3.19 99.31 -28.71
CA ILE A 307 2.83 98.62 -29.95
C ILE A 307 4.06 97.99 -30.62
N ALA A 308 5.19 98.69 -30.64
CA ALA A 308 6.43 98.17 -31.19
C ALA A 308 6.96 96.97 -30.38
N ALA A 309 6.97 97.08 -29.04
CA ALA A 309 7.39 95.99 -28.14
C ALA A 309 6.48 94.75 -28.24
N GLU A 310 5.15 94.92 -28.30
CA GLU A 310 4.22 93.81 -28.55
C GLU A 310 4.50 93.13 -29.90
N LYS A 311 4.79 93.91 -30.95
CA LYS A 311 5.14 93.38 -32.27
C LYS A 311 6.46 92.61 -32.25
N GLU A 312 7.48 93.12 -31.57
CA GLU A 312 8.78 92.46 -31.40
C GLU A 312 8.65 91.15 -30.62
N VAL A 313 7.93 91.15 -29.50
CA VAL A 313 7.64 89.92 -28.73
C VAL A 313 6.85 88.90 -29.57
N ARG A 314 5.91 89.35 -30.41
CA ARG A 314 5.17 88.49 -31.34
C ARG A 314 6.06 87.91 -32.45
N GLU A 315 6.99 88.69 -33.00
CA GLU A 315 7.95 88.23 -34.01
C GLU A 315 8.94 87.21 -33.43
N ASN A 316 9.46 87.47 -32.22
CA ASN A 316 10.28 86.52 -31.46
C ASN A 316 9.51 85.23 -31.11
N LEU A 317 8.23 85.35 -30.72
CA LEU A 317 7.37 84.19 -30.48
C LEU A 317 7.15 83.34 -31.74
N LEU A 318 6.92 83.96 -32.90
CA LEU A 318 6.78 83.25 -34.17
C LEU A 318 8.07 82.52 -34.59
N ALA A 319 9.25 83.12 -34.35
CA ALA A 319 10.52 82.48 -34.59
C ALA A 319 10.73 81.27 -33.66
N GLU A 320 10.45 81.42 -32.36
CA GLU A 320 10.61 80.33 -31.38
C GLU A 320 9.58 79.21 -31.60
N LEU A 321 8.35 79.52 -32.02
CA LEU A 321 7.33 78.51 -32.38
C LEU A 321 7.82 77.58 -33.50
N ALA A 322 8.56 78.10 -34.48
CA ALA A 322 9.13 77.29 -35.56
C ALA A 322 10.24 76.35 -35.03
N SER A 323 11.13 76.86 -34.17
CA SER A 323 12.18 76.06 -33.51
C SER A 323 11.59 74.96 -32.62
N ALA A 324 10.62 75.32 -31.78
CA ALA A 324 9.93 74.40 -30.86
C ALA A 324 9.14 73.32 -31.62
N HIS A 325 8.48 73.65 -32.73
CA HIS A 325 7.82 72.65 -33.57
C HIS A 325 8.82 71.61 -34.12
N ILE A 326 10.02 72.04 -34.55
CA ILE A 326 11.08 71.12 -35.00
C ILE A 326 11.63 70.29 -33.83
N ALA A 327 11.79 70.87 -32.64
CA ALA A 327 12.23 70.17 -31.45
C ALA A 327 11.24 69.07 -31.04
N VAL A 328 9.96 69.42 -30.86
CA VAL A 328 8.89 68.48 -30.49
C VAL A 328 8.70 67.38 -31.54
N ALA A 329 8.80 67.69 -32.83
CA ALA A 329 8.77 66.67 -33.89
C ALA A 329 9.94 65.68 -33.80
N ASN A 330 11.13 66.13 -33.39
CA ASN A 330 12.26 65.23 -33.14
C ASN A 330 12.09 64.42 -31.86
N GLU A 331 11.57 65.02 -30.78
CA GLU A 331 11.25 64.31 -29.53
C GLU A 331 10.23 63.18 -29.75
N ILE A 332 9.16 63.42 -30.53
CA ILE A 332 8.20 62.38 -30.92
C ILE A 332 8.88 61.22 -31.64
N ARG A 333 9.83 61.51 -32.55
CA ARG A 333 10.58 60.48 -33.29
C ARG A 333 11.49 59.66 -32.37
N VAL A 334 12.17 60.30 -31.42
CA VAL A 334 13.00 59.62 -30.42
C VAL A 334 12.15 58.77 -29.48
N ASN A 335 11.03 59.30 -29.00
CA ASN A 335 10.09 58.58 -28.13
C ASN A 335 9.46 57.37 -28.86
N GLN A 336 9.05 57.52 -30.12
CA GLN A 336 8.55 56.38 -30.90
C GLN A 336 9.61 55.28 -31.05
N ALA A 337 10.88 55.62 -31.27
CA ALA A 337 11.96 54.63 -31.32
C ALA A 337 12.19 53.91 -29.96
N LEU A 338 11.92 54.59 -28.83
CA LEU A 338 11.91 53.98 -27.49
C LEU A 338 10.74 53.01 -27.32
N ILE A 339 9.52 53.40 -27.72
CA ILE A 339 8.33 52.52 -27.70
C ILE A 339 8.57 51.28 -28.57
N ASP A 340 9.10 51.46 -29.78
CA ASP A 340 9.44 50.36 -30.70
C ASP A 340 10.54 49.44 -30.12
N SER A 341 11.40 49.94 -29.23
CA SER A 341 12.39 49.15 -28.50
C SER A 341 11.76 48.36 -27.35
N LEU A 342 10.96 49.03 -26.51
CA LEU A 342 10.27 48.41 -25.37
C LEU A 342 9.29 47.32 -25.82
N SER A 343 8.53 47.55 -26.90
CA SER A 343 7.59 46.55 -27.45
C SER A 343 8.32 45.29 -27.99
N ARG A 344 9.52 45.45 -28.57
CA ARG A 344 10.38 44.32 -28.95
C ARG A 344 10.89 43.54 -27.74
N GLN A 345 11.28 44.22 -26.66
CA GLN A 345 11.68 43.56 -25.42
C GLN A 345 10.49 42.86 -24.74
N GLU A 346 9.30 43.47 -24.75
CA GLU A 346 8.09 42.88 -24.19
C GLU A 346 7.73 41.57 -24.90
N THR A 347 7.69 41.59 -26.24
CA THR A 347 7.39 40.41 -27.06
C THR A 347 8.44 39.31 -26.92
N GLU A 348 9.73 39.65 -26.75
CA GLU A 348 10.79 38.69 -26.43
C GLU A 348 10.57 38.02 -25.05
N VAL A 349 10.26 38.80 -24.02
CA VAL A 349 10.00 38.28 -22.66
C VAL A 349 8.72 37.43 -22.63
N GLN A 350 7.64 37.86 -23.30
CA GLN A 350 6.42 37.08 -23.44
C GLN A 350 6.66 35.74 -24.15
N ALA A 351 7.45 35.73 -25.23
CA ALA A 351 7.79 34.50 -25.95
C ALA A 351 8.57 33.51 -25.05
N LYS A 352 9.53 34.01 -24.25
CA LYS A 352 10.26 33.19 -23.28
C LYS A 352 9.35 32.63 -22.19
N LEU A 353 8.50 33.48 -21.58
CA LEU A 353 7.50 33.05 -20.59
C LEU A 353 6.56 31.97 -21.15
N GLY A 354 6.12 32.11 -22.41
CA GLY A 354 5.31 31.11 -23.09
C GLY A 354 6.03 29.77 -23.29
N GLY A 355 7.32 29.80 -23.67
CA GLY A 355 8.15 28.60 -23.78
C GLY A 355 8.32 27.88 -22.44
N ILE A 356 8.62 28.63 -21.38
CA ILE A 356 8.78 28.09 -20.01
C ILE A 356 7.46 27.51 -19.50
N ALA A 357 6.32 28.18 -19.74
CA ALA A 357 5.00 27.66 -19.39
C ALA A 357 4.67 26.33 -20.09
N GLY A 358 5.09 26.15 -21.35
CA GLY A 358 4.96 24.89 -22.08
C GLY A 358 5.82 23.75 -21.50
N MET A 359 7.00 24.08 -20.95
CA MET A 359 7.90 23.12 -20.29
C MET A 359 7.44 22.73 -18.87
N ARG A 360 6.68 23.60 -18.18
CA ARG A 360 6.23 23.39 -16.79
C ARG A 360 5.55 22.04 -16.56
N ALA A 361 4.63 21.63 -17.42
CA ALA A 361 3.90 20.37 -17.26
C ALA A 361 4.82 19.13 -17.34
N GLN A 362 5.88 19.19 -18.14
CA GLN A 362 6.85 18.09 -18.23
C GLN A 362 7.75 18.06 -17.00
N TYR A 363 8.20 19.24 -16.54
CA TYR A 363 8.98 19.37 -15.30
C TYR A 363 8.23 18.85 -14.08
N ASP A 364 6.99 19.28 -13.87
CA ASP A 364 6.23 18.91 -12.67
C ASP A 364 5.93 17.41 -12.61
N ASN A 365 5.66 16.79 -13.77
CA ASN A 365 5.58 15.33 -13.89
C ASN A 365 6.90 14.64 -13.54
N LEU A 366 8.05 15.11 -14.05
CA LEU A 366 9.36 14.52 -13.72
C LEU A 366 9.71 14.70 -12.24
N ALA A 367 9.45 15.88 -11.68
CA ALA A 367 9.66 16.19 -10.27
C ALA A 367 8.74 15.35 -9.36
N SER A 368 7.47 15.15 -9.74
CA SER A 368 6.56 14.24 -9.01
C SER A 368 7.08 12.81 -9.04
N ASN A 369 7.44 12.29 -10.22
CA ASN A 369 8.00 10.94 -10.34
C ASN A 369 9.22 10.74 -9.42
N VAL A 370 10.13 11.72 -9.33
CA VAL A 370 11.28 11.63 -8.41
C VAL A 370 10.84 11.59 -6.95
N ARG A 371 9.85 12.38 -6.53
CA ARG A 371 9.28 12.33 -5.16
C ARG A 371 8.64 10.97 -4.88
N ASP A 372 7.83 10.47 -5.81
CA ASP A 372 7.12 9.19 -5.68
C ASP A 372 8.12 8.02 -5.57
N ARG A 373 9.21 8.02 -6.35
CA ARG A 373 10.27 7.00 -6.23
C ARG A 373 11.06 7.11 -4.93
N LEU A 374 11.27 8.32 -4.42
CA LEU A 374 11.92 8.54 -3.12
C LEU A 374 11.05 8.03 -1.96
N GLU A 375 9.73 8.21 -2.02
CA GLU A 375 8.80 7.63 -1.03
C GLU A 375 8.79 6.10 -1.10
N ASN A 376 8.73 5.51 -2.31
CA ASN A 376 8.79 4.06 -2.50
C ASN A 376 10.11 3.46 -1.98
N LEU A 377 11.24 4.11 -2.22
CA LEU A 377 12.55 3.70 -1.67
C LEU A 377 12.55 3.76 -0.14
N ALA A 378 12.05 4.83 0.46
CA ALA A 378 11.97 4.97 1.91
C ALA A 378 11.06 3.90 2.54
N ALA A 379 9.93 3.57 1.90
CA ALA A 379 9.04 2.50 2.31
C ALA A 379 9.72 1.11 2.25
N ALA A 380 10.42 0.80 1.16
CA ALA A 380 11.16 -0.46 1.01
C ALA A 380 12.31 -0.58 2.04
N GLN A 381 13.06 0.51 2.26
CA GLN A 381 14.11 0.55 3.28
C GLN A 381 13.56 0.35 4.70
N LYS A 382 12.39 0.94 5.01
CA LYS A 382 11.70 0.72 6.28
C LYS A 382 11.30 -0.74 6.45
N GLN A 383 10.63 -1.34 5.47
CA GLN A 383 10.23 -2.76 5.51
C GLN A 383 11.43 -3.69 5.71
N LEU A 384 12.56 -3.42 5.05
CA LEU A 384 13.81 -4.14 5.23
C LEU A 384 14.38 -3.98 6.66
N GLY A 385 14.34 -2.77 7.21
CA GLY A 385 14.75 -2.48 8.58
C GLY A 385 13.88 -3.22 9.61
N ASP A 386 12.57 -3.14 9.46
CA ASP A 386 11.59 -3.84 10.30
C ASP A 386 11.77 -5.36 10.22
N ALA A 387 11.95 -5.94 9.02
CA ALA A 387 12.22 -7.36 8.83
C ALA A 387 13.52 -7.82 9.53
N LYS A 388 14.59 -7.03 9.44
CA LYS A 388 15.87 -7.30 10.13
C LYS A 388 15.75 -7.19 11.64
N ALA A 389 15.05 -6.18 12.16
CA ALA A 389 14.78 -6.03 13.59
C ALA A 389 13.95 -7.22 14.14
N ASN A 390 12.93 -7.65 13.38
CA ASN A 390 12.09 -8.78 13.75
C ASN A 390 12.85 -10.12 13.74
N LEU A 391 13.79 -10.34 12.81
CA LEU A 391 14.69 -11.50 12.85
C LEU A 391 15.53 -11.53 14.13
N LEU A 392 16.19 -10.41 14.47
CA LEU A 392 17.01 -10.30 15.69
C LEU A 392 16.18 -10.51 16.97
N GLY A 393 14.97 -9.95 17.04
CA GLY A 393 14.04 -10.20 18.14
C GLY A 393 13.62 -11.68 18.22
N ALA A 394 13.34 -12.31 17.08
CA ALA A 394 12.89 -13.70 17.01
C ALA A 394 13.97 -14.71 17.43
N GLU A 395 15.26 -14.43 17.24
CA GLU A 395 16.35 -15.32 17.70
C GLU A 395 16.31 -15.56 19.22
N SER A 396 15.90 -14.56 20.01
CA SER A 396 15.73 -14.69 21.46
C SER A 396 14.50 -15.51 21.90
N THR A 397 13.50 -15.69 21.01
CA THR A 397 12.18 -16.23 21.37
C THR A 397 12.02 -17.67 20.89
N SER A 398 11.76 -18.60 21.83
CA SER A 398 11.41 -19.98 21.50
C SER A 398 10.01 -20.07 20.87
N LEU A 399 9.93 -20.79 19.76
CA LEU A 399 8.70 -21.02 18.98
C LEU A 399 7.69 -21.92 19.68
N ILE A 400 8.21 -22.84 20.50
CA ILE A 400 7.44 -23.76 21.30
C ILE A 400 7.89 -23.62 22.75
N THR A 401 6.92 -23.48 23.65
CA THR A 401 7.17 -23.53 25.10
C THR A 401 6.72 -24.89 25.63
N ARG A 402 7.62 -25.64 26.26
CA ARG A 402 7.28 -26.87 26.98
C ARG A 402 6.56 -26.47 28.27
N VAL A 403 5.42 -27.08 28.57
CA VAL A 403 4.67 -26.77 29.80
C VAL A 403 5.34 -27.42 31.01
N ASP A 404 5.62 -28.71 30.91
CA ASP A 404 6.23 -29.56 31.95
C ASP A 404 7.34 -30.44 31.33
N SER A 405 7.86 -31.41 32.09
CA SER A 405 8.67 -32.52 31.56
C SER A 405 7.78 -33.63 30.96
N PRO A 406 8.33 -34.55 30.14
CA PRO A 406 7.53 -35.60 29.50
C PRO A 406 6.90 -36.56 30.53
N VAL A 407 5.58 -36.65 30.51
CA VAL A 407 4.81 -37.54 31.40
C VAL A 407 4.71 -38.91 30.76
N VAL A 408 5.18 -39.96 31.45
CA VAL A 408 5.12 -41.35 30.95
C VAL A 408 3.86 -42.05 31.46
N GLY A 409 3.15 -42.73 30.56
CA GLY A 409 1.97 -43.52 30.90
C GLY A 409 2.27 -44.61 31.94
N THR A 410 1.38 -44.75 32.93
CA THR A 410 1.48 -45.81 33.95
C THR A 410 1.26 -47.22 33.39
N TYR A 411 0.62 -47.33 32.23
CA TYR A 411 0.38 -48.58 31.50
C TYR A 411 1.05 -48.57 30.11
N PRO A 412 1.49 -49.73 29.58
CA PRO A 412 2.01 -49.82 28.22
C PRO A 412 0.89 -49.63 27.20
N VAL A 413 1.23 -49.11 26.02
CA VAL A 413 0.30 -48.80 24.94
C VAL A 413 -0.16 -50.08 24.22
N GLY A 414 -1.44 -50.10 23.85
CA GLY A 414 -2.09 -51.18 23.12
C GLY A 414 -2.90 -52.13 24.00
N PRO A 415 -3.58 -53.13 23.40
CA PRO A 415 -4.39 -54.08 24.14
C PRO A 415 -3.54 -54.86 25.15
N GLY A 416 -4.00 -54.93 26.40
CA GLY A 416 -3.33 -55.69 27.45
C GLY A 416 -3.20 -57.17 27.08
N ARG A 417 -2.21 -57.87 27.67
CA ARG A 417 -2.01 -59.31 27.43
C ARG A 417 -3.29 -60.11 27.68
N THR A 418 -4.06 -59.76 28.71
CA THR A 418 -5.38 -60.32 29.01
C THR A 418 -6.39 -60.08 27.88
N THR A 419 -6.46 -58.86 27.34
CA THR A 419 -7.33 -58.51 26.20
C THR A 419 -6.95 -59.28 24.94
N LEU A 420 -5.66 -59.43 24.64
CA LEU A 420 -5.19 -60.23 23.49
C LEU A 420 -5.53 -61.71 23.64
N VAL A 421 -5.32 -62.30 24.82
CA VAL A 421 -5.67 -63.70 25.08
C VAL A 421 -7.19 -63.91 25.03
N LEU A 422 -7.98 -62.99 25.60
CA LEU A 422 -9.45 -63.04 25.53
C LEU A 422 -9.95 -62.92 24.08
N ALA A 423 -9.40 -61.99 23.29
CA ALA A 423 -9.71 -61.86 21.88
C ALA A 423 -9.33 -63.12 21.08
N GLY A 424 -8.21 -63.76 21.40
CA GLY A 424 -7.82 -65.05 20.83
C GLY A 424 -8.78 -66.20 21.15
N ILE A 425 -9.25 -66.27 22.40
CA ILE A 425 -10.25 -67.26 22.85
C ILE A 425 -11.60 -67.02 22.16
N VAL A 426 -12.08 -65.77 22.11
CA VAL A 426 -13.35 -65.42 21.46
C VAL A 426 -13.28 -65.63 19.95
N GLY A 427 -12.18 -65.25 19.30
CA GLY A 427 -11.93 -65.51 17.88
C GLY A 427 -11.87 -67.01 17.58
N GLY A 428 -11.15 -67.79 18.39
CA GLY A 428 -11.12 -69.25 18.31
C GLY A 428 -12.49 -69.89 18.50
N LEU A 429 -13.34 -69.32 19.37
CA LEU A 429 -14.72 -69.79 19.58
C LEU A 429 -15.59 -69.49 18.36
N ALA A 430 -15.49 -68.28 17.79
CA ALA A 430 -16.20 -67.93 16.56
C ALA A 430 -15.79 -68.84 15.38
N ILE A 431 -14.49 -69.13 15.23
CA ILE A 431 -13.97 -70.07 14.23
C ILE A 431 -14.48 -71.49 14.50
N GLY A 432 -14.45 -71.96 15.76
CA GLY A 432 -14.92 -73.28 16.16
C GLY A 432 -16.43 -73.47 15.93
N VAL A 433 -17.24 -72.46 16.21
CA VAL A 433 -18.68 -72.46 15.89
C VAL A 433 -18.91 -72.39 14.37
N GLY A 434 -18.13 -71.59 13.63
CA GLY A 434 -18.19 -71.57 12.17
C GLY A 434 -17.89 -72.93 11.54
N LEU A 435 -16.83 -73.61 11.99
CA LEU A 435 -16.48 -74.97 11.60
C LEU A 435 -17.55 -76.00 12.00
N LEU A 436 -18.14 -75.86 13.19
CA LEU A 436 -19.26 -76.70 13.63
C LEU A 436 -20.44 -76.56 12.66
N VAL A 437 -20.87 -75.33 12.35
CA VAL A 437 -21.98 -75.06 11.43
C VAL A 437 -21.69 -75.60 10.04
N LEU A 438 -20.50 -75.34 9.50
CA LEU A 438 -20.10 -75.76 8.15
C LEU A 438 -19.98 -77.28 7.99
N THR A 439 -19.60 -78.00 9.05
CA THR A 439 -19.40 -79.46 9.02
C THR A 439 -20.56 -80.25 9.64
N SER A 440 -21.49 -79.59 10.33
CA SER A 440 -22.77 -80.21 10.71
C SER A 440 -23.64 -80.35 9.46
N PRO A 441 -24.18 -81.54 9.15
CA PRO A 441 -25.20 -81.66 8.12
C PRO A 441 -26.46 -80.97 8.66
N GLY A 442 -26.66 -79.70 8.33
CA GLY A 442 -27.89 -78.99 8.68
C GLY A 442 -29.12 -79.77 8.16
N PRO A 443 -30.26 -79.74 8.86
CA PRO A 443 -31.47 -80.40 8.37
C PRO A 443 -31.91 -79.78 7.03
N VAL A 444 -31.59 -80.45 5.92
CA VAL A 444 -31.78 -79.98 4.55
C VAL A 444 -33.25 -80.08 4.14
N GLN A 445 -34.11 -79.25 4.74
CA GLN A 445 -35.53 -79.14 4.37
C GLN A 445 -36.12 -77.73 4.47
N LEU A 446 -35.28 -76.69 4.59
CA LEU A 446 -35.67 -75.30 4.39
C LEU A 446 -35.24 -74.81 3.01
N GLY A 447 -35.90 -75.35 1.98
CA GLY A 447 -35.82 -74.86 0.60
C GLY A 447 -36.54 -73.52 0.41
N ARG A 448 -36.04 -72.45 1.04
CA ARG A 448 -36.38 -71.04 0.75
C ARG A 448 -35.25 -70.14 1.21
N ARG A 449 -34.74 -69.31 0.30
CA ARG A 449 -33.50 -68.55 0.48
C ARG A 449 -33.68 -67.44 1.51
N LEU A 450 -32.77 -67.37 2.50
CA LEU A 450 -32.78 -66.30 3.51
C LEU A 450 -32.50 -64.90 2.93
N SER A 451 -31.91 -64.82 1.73
CA SER A 451 -31.76 -63.57 0.96
C SER A 451 -33.08 -62.84 0.77
N ASP A 452 -34.18 -63.58 0.55
CA ASP A 452 -35.46 -63.03 0.13
C ASP A 452 -36.25 -62.40 1.32
N ARG A 453 -35.74 -62.56 2.55
CA ARG A 453 -36.33 -62.01 3.77
C ARG A 453 -35.52 -60.85 4.37
N LEU A 454 -34.25 -60.72 4.02
CA LEU A 454 -33.38 -59.62 4.48
C LEU A 454 -33.28 -58.47 3.46
N TRP A 455 -33.47 -58.74 2.17
CA TRP A 455 -33.65 -57.70 1.16
C TRP A 455 -35.07 -57.75 0.58
N GLY A 456 -35.85 -56.73 0.92
CA GLY A 456 -37.24 -56.59 0.50
C GLY A 456 -37.39 -56.48 -1.02
N LYS A 457 -38.55 -56.96 -1.47
CA LYS A 457 -39.12 -56.90 -2.84
C LYS A 457 -38.54 -55.79 -3.73
N ARG A 458 -37.98 -56.18 -4.88
CA ARG A 458 -37.77 -55.26 -6.00
C ARG A 458 -39.14 -54.76 -6.50
N ALA A 459 -39.27 -53.45 -6.64
CA ALA A 459 -40.41 -52.83 -7.31
C ALA A 459 -40.16 -52.82 -8.83
N SER A 460 -40.35 -53.98 -9.46
CA SER A 460 -40.39 -54.16 -10.91
C SER A 460 -41.20 -55.43 -11.19
N ASP A 461 -42.21 -55.29 -12.06
CA ASP A 461 -42.98 -56.35 -12.76
C ASP A 461 -44.50 -56.28 -12.51
N HIS A 462 -45.18 -55.59 -13.43
CA HIS A 462 -46.61 -55.67 -13.70
C HIS A 462 -46.82 -55.62 -15.22
N PRO A 463 -47.17 -56.75 -15.87
CA PRO A 463 -47.66 -56.77 -17.23
C PRO A 463 -49.20 -56.76 -17.28
N ASP A 464 -49.75 -55.92 -18.17
CA ASP A 464 -50.98 -56.03 -18.98
C ASP A 464 -52.25 -56.69 -18.39
N GLY A 465 -53.47 -56.12 -18.42
CA GLY A 465 -54.08 -54.90 -19.01
C GLY A 465 -55.58 -54.88 -18.59
N PRO A 466 -56.58 -54.45 -19.38
CA PRO A 466 -56.62 -53.45 -20.48
C PRO A 466 -57.80 -52.42 -20.37
N ALA A 467 -57.83 -51.46 -21.32
CA ALA A 467 -59.00 -50.76 -21.88
C ALA A 467 -59.78 -49.64 -21.12
N ALA A 468 -59.86 -48.46 -21.80
CA ALA A 468 -60.93 -47.46 -21.82
C ALA A 468 -61.20 -46.61 -20.54
N SER A 469 -61.38 -45.27 -20.58
CA SER A 469 -61.73 -44.37 -21.70
C SER A 469 -61.45 -42.87 -21.40
N VAL A 470 -61.61 -42.03 -22.43
CA VAL A 470 -61.80 -40.55 -22.43
C VAL A 470 -60.54 -39.63 -22.46
N GLN A 471 -60.58 -38.73 -23.45
CA GLN A 471 -59.66 -37.66 -23.88
C GLN A 471 -60.16 -36.27 -23.38
N PRO A 472 -59.55 -35.10 -23.72
CA PRO A 472 -58.21 -34.79 -24.25
C PRO A 472 -57.49 -33.56 -23.62
N GLY A 473 -56.20 -33.37 -23.96
CA GLY A 473 -55.52 -32.06 -24.04
C GLY A 473 -54.52 -31.72 -22.92
N GLY A 474 -53.32 -31.18 -23.21
CA GLY A 474 -52.65 -30.95 -24.50
C GLY A 474 -51.34 -30.14 -24.40
N ARG A 475 -50.49 -30.23 -25.44
CA ARG A 475 -49.20 -29.51 -25.68
C ARG A 475 -48.03 -29.95 -24.74
N ARG A 476 -46.97 -30.59 -25.28
CA ARG A 476 -45.79 -30.05 -26.03
C ARG A 476 -44.90 -29.13 -25.16
N SER A 477 -43.57 -29.24 -25.14
CA SER A 477 -42.63 -30.22 -25.74
C SER A 477 -41.17 -29.95 -25.32
N VAL A 478 -40.44 -31.02 -24.97
CA VAL A 478 -39.06 -31.40 -25.43
C VAL A 478 -37.85 -30.48 -25.14
N ASP A 479 -36.81 -31.11 -24.58
CA ASP A 479 -35.41 -30.67 -24.31
C ASP A 479 -34.53 -30.40 -25.57
N PRO A 480 -33.20 -30.08 -25.46
CA PRO A 480 -32.51 -29.11 -24.58
C PRO A 480 -31.84 -28.02 -25.48
N PRO A 481 -30.52 -27.93 -25.85
CA PRO A 481 -29.22 -28.44 -25.33
C PRO A 481 -28.26 -27.33 -24.79
N ALA A 482 -27.05 -27.72 -24.36
CA ALA A 482 -25.84 -26.87 -24.23
C ALA A 482 -25.26 -26.53 -25.64
N PRO A 483 -24.32 -25.57 -25.88
CA PRO A 483 -23.20 -25.19 -24.98
C PRO A 483 -22.65 -23.73 -25.05
N ALA A 484 -21.59 -23.50 -24.26
CA ALA A 484 -20.37 -22.68 -24.53
C ALA A 484 -20.40 -21.16 -24.85
N ALA A 485 -19.68 -20.43 -23.99
CA ALA A 485 -18.60 -19.47 -24.31
C ALA A 485 -18.89 -18.03 -24.81
N GLN A 486 -17.88 -17.18 -24.54
CA GLN A 486 -17.68 -15.78 -24.95
C GLN A 486 -18.59 -14.76 -24.23
N ALA A 487 -18.10 -13.79 -23.45
CA ALA A 487 -17.00 -12.81 -23.58
C ALA A 487 -17.43 -11.48 -24.25
N ALA A 488 -17.06 -10.38 -23.57
CA ALA A 488 -17.04 -8.99 -24.00
C ALA A 488 -18.35 -8.18 -24.16
N GLU A 489 -18.32 -7.03 -23.48
CA GLU A 489 -18.49 -5.66 -24.03
C GLU A 489 -19.70 -4.79 -23.64
N LYS A 490 -19.34 -3.52 -23.30
CA LYS A 490 -20.15 -2.29 -23.17
C LYS A 490 -21.24 -2.24 -22.07
N ILE A 491 -21.17 -1.34 -21.06
CA ILE A 491 -21.05 0.14 -21.00
C ILE A 491 -22.42 0.84 -21.05
N GLN A 492 -22.59 1.83 -20.15
CA GLN A 492 -23.76 2.72 -19.91
C GLN A 492 -24.98 2.03 -19.27
N GLY A 493 -25.67 2.64 -18.29
CA GLY A 493 -25.34 3.86 -17.53
C GLY A 493 -26.55 4.47 -16.80
N GLY A 494 -26.30 5.17 -15.70
CA GLY A 494 -27.18 6.23 -15.17
C GLY A 494 -28.37 5.85 -14.28
N ASP A 495 -28.30 6.23 -12.99
CA ASP A 495 -29.37 6.95 -12.27
C ASP A 495 -28.76 7.55 -10.98
N ARG A 496 -28.52 8.86 -10.87
CA ARG A 496 -29.49 9.93 -10.54
C ARG A 496 -30.30 9.68 -9.26
N ARG A 497 -29.80 10.21 -8.13
CA ARG A 497 -30.65 10.74 -7.04
C ARG A 497 -30.15 12.11 -6.61
N THR A 498 -31.07 13.07 -6.56
CA THR A 498 -30.81 14.50 -6.31
C THR A 498 -31.76 15.06 -5.26
N GLY A 499 -31.24 15.88 -4.34
CA GLY A 499 -32.01 16.83 -3.52
C GLY A 499 -32.78 16.23 -2.32
N ARG A 500 -33.20 17.03 -1.34
CA ARG A 500 -32.86 18.43 -1.00
C ARG A 500 -33.30 18.71 0.45
N ASP A 501 -32.94 19.88 0.96
CA ASP A 501 -33.57 20.61 2.08
C ASP A 501 -33.36 20.10 3.52
N ARG A 502 -32.61 20.89 4.30
CA ARG A 502 -33.08 21.34 5.63
C ARG A 502 -32.61 22.74 5.99
N ARG A 503 -33.63 23.56 6.29
CA ARG A 503 -33.63 24.98 6.73
C ARG A 503 -32.70 25.29 7.92
N ALA A 504 -32.25 26.54 7.97
CA ALA A 504 -31.76 27.20 9.17
C ALA A 504 -32.89 27.63 10.13
N PRO A 505 -32.56 28.02 11.37
CA PRO A 505 -33.25 29.06 12.12
C PRO A 505 -32.35 30.29 12.37
N SER A 506 -32.98 31.44 12.60
CA SER A 506 -32.38 32.77 12.77
C SER A 506 -32.19 33.18 14.24
N GLU A 507 -31.16 34.00 14.48
CA GLU A 507 -31.08 35.16 15.39
C GLU A 507 -31.86 35.16 16.73
N ALA A 508 -31.13 35.37 17.84
CA ALA A 508 -31.30 36.55 18.71
C ALA A 508 -30.14 36.74 19.73
N GLU A 509 -29.73 38.01 19.92
CA GLU A 509 -29.14 38.64 21.12
C GLU A 509 -27.92 38.02 21.86
N ALA A 510 -26.76 38.69 21.77
CA ALA A 510 -26.22 39.56 22.84
C ALA A 510 -24.71 39.88 22.69
N GLN A 511 -24.39 41.11 22.26
CA GLN A 511 -23.10 41.77 22.50
C GLN A 511 -23.16 42.59 23.82
N PRO A 512 -22.06 43.17 24.34
CA PRO A 512 -20.63 42.83 24.19
C PRO A 512 -19.91 42.73 25.56
N LYS A 513 -18.63 42.33 25.57
CA LYS A 513 -17.66 42.89 26.55
C LYS A 513 -16.21 42.81 26.09
N ASP A 514 -15.49 43.90 26.30
CA ASP A 514 -14.06 44.07 26.07
C ASP A 514 -13.19 42.94 26.62
N ARG A 515 -12.17 42.57 25.85
CA ARG A 515 -10.81 42.37 26.38
C ARG A 515 -9.74 42.55 25.30
N ARG A 516 -9.10 43.71 25.32
CA ARG A 516 -7.74 43.88 24.77
C ARG A 516 -6.79 43.00 25.59
N GLY A 517 -5.90 42.24 24.95
CA GLY A 517 -5.00 41.32 25.66
C GLY A 517 -3.87 40.76 24.81
N ALA A 518 -2.79 41.54 24.69
CA ALA A 518 -1.40 41.19 24.37
C ALA A 518 -1.06 40.32 23.12
N PRO A 519 -0.10 40.75 22.27
CA PRO A 519 0.59 39.84 21.34
C PRO A 519 1.58 38.92 22.09
N PRO A 520 1.95 37.76 21.51
CA PRO A 520 2.90 36.84 22.15
C PRO A 520 4.31 37.43 22.23
N ILE A 521 4.96 37.19 23.37
CA ILE A 521 6.36 37.59 23.63
C ILE A 521 7.28 36.65 22.86
N VAL A 522 8.06 37.22 21.93
CA VAL A 522 9.20 36.54 21.29
C VAL A 522 10.39 36.59 22.26
N PRO A 523 11.05 35.46 22.59
CA PRO A 523 12.25 35.47 23.42
C PRO A 523 13.44 36.12 22.67
N PRO A 524 14.33 36.84 23.38
CA PRO A 524 15.45 37.53 22.73
C PRO A 524 16.46 36.53 22.13
N ILE A 525 16.90 36.84 20.91
CA ILE A 525 18.06 36.21 20.29
C ILE A 525 19.29 36.58 21.12
N VAL A 526 20.06 35.58 21.55
CA VAL A 526 21.31 35.78 22.27
C VAL A 526 22.42 36.00 21.24
N ASP A 527 22.84 37.25 21.07
CA ASP A 527 24.14 37.57 20.49
C ASP A 527 25.26 37.14 21.45
N GLY A 528 26.21 36.34 20.97
CA GLY A 528 27.39 36.00 21.75
C GLY A 528 28.25 34.91 21.13
N GLY A 529 29.42 35.27 20.60
CA GLY A 529 30.47 34.30 20.28
C GLY A 529 31.20 34.49 18.95
N SER A 530 31.76 35.68 18.69
CA SER A 530 32.78 35.83 17.65
C SER A 530 34.09 35.16 18.07
N THR A 531 34.20 33.84 17.88
CA THR A 531 35.43 33.09 18.15
C THR A 531 36.39 33.25 16.97
N THR A 532 37.31 34.20 17.08
CA THR A 532 38.45 34.34 16.16
C THR A 532 39.33 33.09 16.22
N ALA A 533 39.32 32.28 15.17
CA ALA A 533 40.27 31.18 15.02
C ALA A 533 41.68 31.73 14.72
N PRO A 534 42.75 31.20 15.35
CA PRO A 534 44.11 31.66 15.07
C PRO A 534 44.59 31.16 13.70
N ILE A 535 45.20 32.07 12.94
CA ILE A 535 45.97 31.75 11.75
C ILE A 535 47.20 30.94 12.21
N THR A 536 47.28 29.66 11.82
CA THR A 536 48.53 28.91 11.93
C THR A 536 49.35 29.09 10.66
N ASP A 537 50.39 29.91 10.80
CA ASP A 537 51.53 29.94 9.88
C ASP A 537 52.09 28.51 9.73
N ASN A 538 52.22 28.02 8.50
CA ASN A 538 52.97 26.80 8.23
C ASN A 538 53.99 27.04 7.12
N THR A 539 54.99 27.85 7.47
CA THR A 539 56.26 27.93 6.75
C THR A 539 57.21 26.88 7.32
N ASN A 540 57.49 25.80 6.57
CA ASN A 540 58.86 25.34 6.34
C ASN A 540 59.00 24.16 5.37
N ALA A 541 59.83 24.41 4.36
CA ALA A 541 60.65 23.50 3.59
C ALA A 541 60.95 22.11 4.17
N LYS A 542 60.68 21.07 3.36
CA LYS A 542 61.77 20.32 2.70
C LYS A 542 61.30 19.59 1.44
#